data_AF-A0A972HWZ5-F1
#
_entry.id   AF-A0A972HWZ5-F1
#
_cell.length_a   1.000
_cell.length_b   1.000
_cell.length_c   1.000
_cell.angle_alpha   90.00
_cell.angle_beta   90.00
_cell.angle_gamma   90.00
#
_symmetry.space_group_name_H-M   'P 1'
#
loop_
_entity.id
_entity.type
_entity.pdbx_description
1 polymer ?
#
loop_
_entity_poly.entity_id
_entity_poly.type
_entity_poly.pdbx_seq_one_letter_code
_entity_poly.pdbx_strand_id
1 'polypeptide(L)'
;MKKLQINCTQTTQGRVKQLKSKGQDFPTIITVEYEVDSTFYEIRESIKLKSQPIRKGSITIGQKKVAIMGSSSVGSLVKVNYNPDNPSEAYLADNIGKVNV
;
A
#
# COMPACT_ATOMS: atom_id res chain seq x y z
N MET A 1 -6.23 3.84 16.94
CA MET A 1 -5.61 2.85 16.01
C MET A 1 -6.72 2.29 15.12
N LYS A 2 -6.51 2.11 13.81
CA LYS A 2 -7.52 1.49 12.93
C LYS A 2 -7.71 0.04 13.37
N LYS A 3 -8.92 -0.32 13.84
CA LYS A 3 -9.31 -1.63 14.38
C LYS A 3 -8.83 -2.82 13.53
N LEU A 4 -8.78 -2.63 12.20
CA LEU A 4 -8.28 -3.60 11.22
C LEU A 4 -6.84 -4.09 11.48
N GLN A 5 -5.95 -3.23 11.99
CA GLN A 5 -4.53 -3.60 12.15
C GLN A 5 -4.26 -4.55 13.32
N ILE A 6 -5.15 -4.61 14.31
CA ILE A 6 -4.92 -5.37 15.55
C ILE A 6 -5.09 -6.87 15.31
N ASN A 7 -6.04 -7.25 14.45
CA ASN A 7 -6.36 -8.65 14.20
C ASN A 7 -5.57 -9.26 13.03
N CYS A 8 -4.94 -8.43 12.19
CA CYS A 8 -4.16 -8.90 11.05
C CYS A 8 -2.74 -9.30 11.49
N THR A 9 -2.60 -10.52 12.00
CA THR A 9 -1.38 -11.04 12.62
C THR A 9 -0.54 -11.93 11.71
N GLN A 10 -1.08 -12.39 10.58
CA GLN A 10 -0.35 -13.19 9.61
C GLN A 10 0.01 -12.37 8.36
N THR A 11 1.06 -12.81 7.65
CA THR A 11 1.57 -12.16 6.45
C THR A 11 1.67 -13.16 5.31
N THR A 12 1.22 -12.76 4.13
CA THR A 12 1.38 -13.52 2.88
C THR A 12 1.85 -12.60 1.74
N GLN A 13 2.20 -13.20 0.61
CA GLN A 13 2.47 -12.47 -0.63
C GLN A 13 1.18 -12.34 -1.44
N GLY A 14 0.93 -11.13 -1.90
CA GLY A 14 -0.11 -10.84 -2.89
C GLY A 14 0.50 -10.33 -4.18
N ARG A 15 -0.21 -10.53 -5.28
CA ARG A 15 0.16 -10.05 -6.61
C ARG A 15 -0.69 -8.84 -6.99
N VAL A 16 -0.05 -7.77 -7.43
CA VAL A 16 -0.75 -6.57 -7.91
C VAL A 16 -1.50 -6.89 -9.19
N LYS A 17 -2.83 -6.85 -9.17
CA LYS A 17 -3.67 -7.02 -10.36
C LYS A 17 -3.90 -5.73 -11.12
N GLN A 18 -4.02 -4.62 -10.38
CA GLN A 18 -4.39 -3.35 -10.99
C GLN A 18 -3.80 -2.17 -10.23
N LEU A 19 -3.40 -1.15 -10.99
CA LEU A 19 -3.10 0.19 -10.51
C LEU A 19 -3.98 1.18 -11.29
N LYS A 20 -4.84 1.90 -10.59
CA LYS A 20 -5.75 2.89 -11.17
C LYS A 20 -5.44 4.27 -10.61
N SER A 21 -4.82 5.11 -11.42
CA SER A 21 -4.69 6.55 -11.13
C SER A 21 -5.90 7.31 -11.69
N LYS A 22 -6.41 8.29 -10.93
CA LYS A 22 -7.49 9.20 -11.38
C LYS A 22 -6.96 10.59 -11.77
N GLY A 23 -5.65 10.76 -11.92
CA GLY A 23 -4.99 12.04 -12.21
C GLY A 23 -3.92 12.39 -11.17
N GLN A 24 -3.25 13.51 -11.37
CA GLN A 24 -2.10 13.94 -10.54
C GLN A 24 -2.50 14.22 -9.08
N ASP A 25 -3.73 14.64 -8.84
CA ASP A 25 -4.24 15.03 -7.51
C ASP A 25 -4.92 13.90 -6.74
N PHE A 26 -5.13 12.74 -7.36
CA PHE A 26 -5.84 11.62 -6.74
C PHE A 26 -4.88 10.49 -6.38
N PRO A 27 -5.03 9.86 -5.19
CA PRO A 27 -4.21 8.72 -4.84
C PRO A 27 -4.47 7.58 -5.80
N THR A 28 -3.38 6.93 -6.25
CA THR A 28 -3.48 5.73 -7.06
C THR A 28 -4.11 4.61 -6.23
N ILE A 29 -5.14 3.97 -6.76
CA ILE A 29 -5.76 2.81 -6.14
C ILE A 29 -5.00 1.57 -6.60
N ILE A 30 -4.57 0.76 -5.65
CA ILE A 30 -3.92 -0.53 -5.88
C ILE A 30 -4.89 -1.65 -5.53
N THR A 31 -4.99 -2.63 -6.43
CA THR A 31 -5.74 -3.86 -6.22
C THR A 31 -4.76 -5.03 -6.22
N VAL A 32 -4.79 -5.83 -5.15
CA VAL A 32 -3.88 -6.95 -4.93
C VAL A 32 -4.70 -8.20 -4.64
N GLU A 33 -4.36 -9.28 -5.31
CA GLU A 33 -4.91 -10.61 -5.03
C GLU A 33 -3.89 -11.42 -4.25
N TYR A 34 -4.35 -12.17 -3.27
CA TYR A 34 -3.53 -13.04 -2.44
C TYR A 34 -4.28 -14.31 -2.11
N GLU A 35 -3.54 -15.34 -1.73
CA GLU A 35 -4.09 -16.67 -1.47
C GLU A 35 -3.84 -17.04 0.00
N VAL A 36 -4.87 -17.59 0.64
CA VAL A 36 -4.84 -18.19 1.98
C VAL A 36 -5.62 -19.49 1.91
N ASP A 37 -5.00 -20.61 2.29
CA ASP A 37 -5.63 -21.93 2.31
C ASP A 37 -6.40 -22.29 1.01
N SER A 38 -5.76 -22.11 -0.15
CA SER A 38 -6.33 -22.35 -1.49
C SER A 38 -7.54 -21.46 -1.86
N THR A 39 -7.82 -20.43 -1.05
CA THR A 39 -8.87 -19.44 -1.32
C THR A 39 -8.24 -18.10 -1.71
N PHE A 40 -8.72 -17.53 -2.82
CA PHE A 40 -8.25 -16.25 -3.32
C PHE A 40 -9.06 -15.10 -2.71
N TYR A 41 -8.35 -14.08 -2.25
CA TYR A 41 -8.89 -12.86 -1.68
C TYR A 41 -8.35 -11.65 -2.45
N GLU A 42 -9.13 -10.56 -2.43
CA GLU A 42 -8.74 -9.31 -3.06
C GLU A 42 -8.75 -8.18 -2.02
N ILE A 43 -7.70 -7.37 -2.03
CA ILE A 43 -7.63 -6.13 -1.27
C ILE A 43 -7.48 -4.95 -2.21
N ARG A 44 -8.24 -3.89 -1.93
CA ARG A 44 -8.21 -2.63 -2.66
C ARG A 44 -7.94 -1.46 -1.72
N GLU A 45 -6.82 -0.79 -1.91
CA GLU A 45 -6.41 0.35 -1.08
C GLU A 45 -5.94 1.54 -1.92
N SER A 46 -6.05 2.74 -1.34
CA SER A 46 -5.35 3.92 -1.87
C SER A 46 -3.87 3.85 -1.46
N ILE A 47 -2.96 3.99 -2.42
CA ILE A 47 -1.53 4.11 -2.14
C ILE A 47 -1.29 5.41 -1.36
N LYS A 48 -0.69 5.28 -0.19
CA LYS A 48 -0.29 6.43 0.62
C LYS A 48 0.95 7.09 0.05
N LEU A 49 0.99 8.41 0.17
CA LEU A 49 2.10 9.23 -0.29
C LEU A 49 2.89 9.77 0.91
N LYS A 50 4.22 9.84 0.76
CA LYS A 50 5.11 10.55 1.67
C LYS A 50 5.67 11.80 1.00
N SER A 51 5.92 12.84 1.79
CA SER A 51 6.65 14.02 1.30
C SER A 51 8.14 13.71 1.26
N GLN A 52 8.79 14.01 0.14
CA GLN A 52 10.23 13.86 -0.05
C GLN A 52 10.82 15.21 -0.46
N PRO A 53 11.85 15.73 0.24
CA PRO A 53 12.47 17.00 -0.12
C PRO A 53 13.19 16.88 -1.46
N ILE A 54 13.08 17.92 -2.29
CA ILE A 54 13.89 18.12 -3.49
C ILE A 54 15.09 18.97 -3.08
N ARG A 55 16.30 18.46 -3.31
CA ARG A 55 17.55 19.13 -2.94
C ARG A 55 18.38 19.50 -4.17
N LYS A 56 19.02 20.66 -4.12
CA LYS A 56 20.07 21.11 -5.05
C LYS A 56 21.32 21.39 -4.21
N GLY A 57 22.30 20.48 -4.25
CA GLY A 57 23.38 20.47 -3.26
C GLY A 57 22.83 20.32 -1.84
N SER A 58 23.28 21.18 -0.92
CA SER A 58 22.82 21.20 0.48
C SER A 58 21.50 21.95 0.68
N ILE A 59 20.95 22.63 -0.34
CA ILE A 59 19.76 23.46 -0.21
C ILE A 59 18.50 22.66 -0.58
N THR A 60 17.47 22.69 0.27
CA THR A 60 16.15 22.14 -0.05
C THR A 60 15.36 23.19 -0.83
N ILE A 61 15.02 22.88 -2.09
CA ILE A 61 14.36 23.79 -3.03
C ILE A 61 12.86 23.53 -3.19
N GLY A 62 12.34 22.50 -2.53
CA GLY A 62 10.93 22.16 -2.57
C GLY A 62 10.66 20.78 -1.99
N GLN A 63 9.43 20.32 -2.16
CA GLN A 63 8.99 18.99 -1.77
C GLN A 63 8.22 18.35 -2.92
N LYS A 64 8.36 17.04 -3.08
CA LYS A 64 7.52 16.22 -3.97
C LYS A 64 6.81 15.15 -3.16
N LYS A 65 5.61 14.77 -3.59
CA LYS A 65 4.92 13.58 -3.07
C LYS A 65 5.39 12.35 -3.83
N VAL A 66 5.75 11.29 -3.12
CA VAL A 66 6.12 10.00 -3.69
C VAL A 66 5.34 8.89 -3.00
N ALA A 67 5.02 7.82 -3.73
CA ALA A 67 4.36 6.64 -3.15
C ALA A 67 5.21 6.01 -2.04
N ILE A 68 4.58 5.62 -0.93
CA ILE A 68 5.29 5.00 0.20
C ILE A 68 5.78 3.59 -0.15
N MET A 69 5.01 2.88 -0.99
CA MET A 69 5.31 1.52 -1.45
C MET A 69 6.43 1.46 -2.52
N GLY A 70 6.99 2.61 -2.93
CA GLY A 70 7.97 2.65 -4.02
C GLY A 70 7.35 2.40 -5.39
N SER A 71 8.14 1.85 -6.32
CA SER A 71 7.69 1.52 -7.67
C SER A 71 6.94 0.17 -7.69
N SER A 72 5.68 0.19 -7.29
CA SER A 72 4.78 -0.95 -7.49
C SER A 72 4.25 -0.93 -8.92
N SER A 73 4.35 -2.06 -9.63
CA SER A 73 3.76 -2.26 -10.96
C SER A 73 2.77 -3.43 -10.95
N VAL A 74 1.89 -3.50 -11.95
CA VAL A 74 1.03 -4.67 -12.15
C VAL A 74 1.92 -5.91 -12.31
N GLY A 75 1.57 -6.99 -11.62
CA GLY A 75 2.33 -8.23 -11.58
C GLY A 75 3.40 -8.30 -10.50
N SER A 76 3.77 -7.18 -9.85
CA SER A 76 4.70 -7.20 -8.72
C SER A 76 4.10 -7.93 -7.53
N LEU A 77 4.97 -8.54 -6.72
CA LEU A 77 4.61 -9.12 -5.43
C LEU A 77 4.70 -8.05 -4.34
N VAL A 78 3.72 -8.05 -3.43
CA VAL A 78 3.65 -7.15 -2.28
C VAL A 78 3.26 -7.93 -1.03
N LYS A 79 3.61 -7.41 0.15
CA LYS A 79 3.24 -8.05 1.43
C LYS A 79 1.83 -7.65 1.84
N VAL A 80 1.02 -8.65 2.15
CA VAL A 80 -0.35 -8.48 2.67
C VAL A 80 -0.38 -9.03 4.08
N ASN A 81 -0.80 -8.20 5.04
CA ASN A 81 -1.11 -8.67 6.38
C ASN A 81 -2.61 -8.92 6.47
N TYR A 82 -3.00 -10.08 6.99
CA TYR A 82 -4.40 -10.50 7.06
C TYR A 82 -4.75 -11.09 8.43
N ASN A 83 -6.03 -11.05 8.77
CA ASN A 83 -6.59 -11.70 9.95
C ASN A 83 -6.77 -13.20 9.68
N PRO A 84 -6.09 -14.11 10.40
CA PRO A 84 -6.24 -15.54 10.16
C PRO A 84 -7.65 -16.08 10.42
N ASP A 85 -8.41 -15.44 11.31
CA ASP A 85 -9.79 -15.83 11.62
C ASP A 85 -10.81 -15.27 10.60
N ASN A 86 -10.40 -14.25 9.85
CA ASN A 86 -11.19 -13.66 8.77
C ASN A 86 -10.27 -13.08 7.68
N PRO A 87 -9.76 -13.91 6.74
CA PRO A 87 -8.73 -13.46 5.79
C PRO A 87 -9.14 -12.29 4.91
N SER A 88 -10.44 -12.03 4.72
CA SER A 88 -10.94 -10.85 4.01
C SER A 88 -10.58 -9.52 4.67
N GLU A 89 -10.31 -9.53 5.99
CA GLU A 89 -9.72 -8.39 6.70
C GLU A 89 -8.21 -8.41 6.48
N ALA A 90 -7.73 -7.52 5.61
CA ALA A 90 -6.32 -7.40 5.29
C ALA A 90 -5.90 -5.94 5.01
N TYR A 91 -4.58 -5.69 5.02
CA TYR A 91 -3.96 -4.44 4.57
C TYR A 91 -2.61 -4.69 3.89
N LEU A 92 -2.19 -3.76 3.04
CA LEU A 92 -0.85 -3.81 2.43
C LEU A 92 0.20 -3.37 3.45
N ALA A 93 1.11 -4.27 3.82
CA ALA A 93 2.04 -4.07 4.94
C ALA A 93 2.97 -2.86 4.72
N ASP A 94 3.38 -2.63 3.47
CA ASP A 94 4.26 -1.52 3.10
C ASP A 94 3.49 -0.22 2.79
N ASN A 95 2.15 -0.25 2.78
CA ASN A 95 1.29 0.91 2.56
C ASN A 95 0.94 1.66 3.87
N ILE A 96 1.84 1.62 4.85
CA ILE A 96 1.64 2.25 6.17
C ILE A 96 2.41 3.57 6.24
N GLY A 97 1.72 4.65 5.87
CA GLY A 97 2.16 6.02 6.14
C GLY A 97 1.47 6.59 7.36
N LYS A 98 2.24 7.22 8.26
CA LYS A 98 1.72 8.28 9.12
C LYS A 98 1.25 9.40 8.17
N VAL A 99 -0.04 9.70 8.17
CA VAL A 99 -0.49 10.99 7.65
C VAL A 99 0.14 12.00 8.61
N ASN A 100 1.20 12.68 8.19
CA ASN A 100 1.60 13.89 8.89
C ASN A 100 0.44 14.86 8.67
N VAL A 101 -0.40 14.98 9.71
CA VAL A 101 -1.30 16.12 9.92
C VAL A 101 -0.44 17.35 10.12
#